data_AF-A0A4V1QQS2-F1
#
_entry.id   AF-A0A4V1QQS2-F1
#
_cell.length_a   1.000
_cell.length_b   1.000
_cell.length_c   1.000
_cell.angle_alpha   90.00
_cell.angle_beta   90.00
_cell.angle_gamma   90.00
#
_symmetry.space_group_name_H-M   'P 1'
#
loop_
_entity.id
_entity.type
_entity.pdbx_description
1 polymer ?
#
loop_
_entity_poly.entity_id
_entity_poly.type
_entity_poly.pdbx_seq_one_letter_code
_entity_poly.pdbx_strand_id
1 'polypeptide(L)'
;RRARPDAALRGSDLVDAAHAAGLAVYTWTLRPENRFLAPEFRRGASRSAWGDWLGEFTRIMDTGVDGVFVDHPDLGFEARAAYFDSEYLP
;
A
#
# COMPACT_ATOMS: atom_id res chain seq x y z
N ARG A 1 26.97 5.48 5.62
CA ARG A 1 27.06 4.80 4.30
C ARG A 1 26.27 5.65 3.30
N ARG A 2 26.90 6.38 2.36
CA ARG A 2 26.16 7.15 1.36
C ARG A 2 25.60 6.19 0.29
N ALA A 3 24.31 6.30 -0.01
CA ALA A 3 23.68 5.54 -1.08
C ALA A 3 24.31 5.90 -2.45
N ARG A 4 24.35 4.92 -3.36
CA ARG A 4 24.92 5.06 -4.72
C ARG A 4 23.98 5.99 -5.54
N PRO A 5 24.50 6.98 -6.28
CA PRO A 5 23.69 8.04 -6.91
C PRO A 5 22.60 7.55 -7.88
N ASP A 6 22.71 6.33 -8.41
CA ASP A 6 21.74 5.76 -9.36
C ASP A 6 20.91 4.60 -8.78
N ALA A 7 20.90 4.43 -7.45
CA ALA A 7 20.04 3.45 -6.83
C ALA A 7 18.57 3.89 -7.00
N ALA A 8 17.77 3.04 -7.63
CA ALA A 8 16.39 3.38 -7.91
C ALA A 8 15.55 3.44 -6.61
N LEU A 9 14.85 4.54 -6.39
CA LEU A 9 14.01 4.79 -5.21
C LEU A 9 12.84 3.78 -5.12
N ARG A 10 12.41 3.44 -3.91
CA ARG A 10 11.35 2.44 -3.65
C ARG A 10 10.50 2.86 -2.47
N GLY A 11 9.24 2.43 -2.44
CA GLY A 11 8.34 2.69 -1.30
C GLY A 11 8.25 4.18 -0.96
N SER A 12 8.36 4.50 0.32
CA SER A 12 8.31 5.88 0.84
C SER A 12 9.39 6.79 0.23
N ASP A 13 10.62 6.31 0.00
CA ASP A 13 11.69 7.14 -0.57
C ASP A 13 11.34 7.65 -1.97
N LEU A 14 10.57 6.86 -2.75
CA LEU A 14 10.08 7.27 -4.06
C LEU A 14 8.96 8.31 -3.93
N VAL A 15 8.04 8.09 -3.00
CA VAL A 15 6.92 9.00 -2.73
C VAL A 15 7.44 10.35 -2.25
N ASP A 16 8.35 10.37 -1.28
CA ASP A 16 8.98 11.58 -0.75
C ASP A 16 9.68 12.39 -1.86
N ALA A 17 10.39 11.70 -2.77
CA ALA A 17 11.05 12.36 -3.89
C ALA A 17 10.04 12.93 -4.92
N ALA A 18 8.94 12.23 -5.16
CA ALA A 18 7.86 12.71 -6.02
C ALA A 18 7.18 13.95 -5.42
N HIS A 19 6.86 13.90 -4.12
CA HIS A 19 6.31 15.03 -3.37
C HIS A 19 7.26 16.23 -3.35
N ALA A 20 8.57 16.01 -3.17
CA ALA A 20 9.58 17.07 -3.26
C ALA A 20 9.67 17.72 -4.65
N ALA A 21 9.25 17.00 -5.70
CA ALA A 21 9.11 17.50 -7.06
C ALA A 21 7.72 18.09 -7.36
N GLY A 22 6.81 18.13 -6.39
CA GLY A 22 5.44 18.63 -6.54
C GLY A 22 4.50 17.68 -7.31
N LEU A 23 4.81 16.38 -7.33
CA LEU A 23 4.03 15.36 -8.01
C LEU A 23 3.21 14.54 -7.01
N ALA A 24 1.94 14.28 -7.35
CA ALA A 24 1.12 13.32 -6.62
C ALA A 24 1.38 11.89 -7.11
N VAL A 25 1.28 10.92 -6.21
CA VAL A 25 1.54 9.49 -6.46
C VAL A 25 0.29 8.67 -6.20
N TYR A 26 -0.11 7.90 -7.19
CA TYR A 26 -1.24 6.96 -7.10
C TYR A 26 -0.78 5.55 -7.47
N THR A 27 -1.40 4.53 -6.88
CA THR A 27 -1.09 3.12 -7.20
C THR A 27 -2.34 2.33 -7.59
N TRP A 28 -2.16 1.30 -8.42
CA TRP A 28 -3.26 0.44 -8.88
C TRP A 28 -2.76 -0.99 -9.15
N THR A 29 -3.57 -2.05 -9.02
CA THR A 29 -4.87 -2.11 -8.33
C THR A 29 -4.74 -3.00 -7.10
N LEU A 30 -5.21 -2.51 -5.96
CA LEU A 30 -5.24 -3.24 -4.71
C LEU A 30 -6.31 -4.33 -4.78
N ARG A 31 -5.91 -5.55 -4.41
CA ARG A 31 -6.72 -6.77 -4.56
C ARG A 31 -6.47 -7.74 -3.43
N PRO A 32 -7.51 -8.36 -2.85
CA PRO A 32 -7.34 -9.19 -1.66
C PRO A 32 -6.82 -10.59 -1.95
N GLU A 33 -6.85 -11.07 -3.20
CA GLU A 33 -6.49 -12.46 -3.49
C GLU A 33 -4.98 -12.69 -3.42
N ASN A 34 -4.57 -13.79 -2.79
CA ASN A 34 -3.18 -14.17 -2.55
C ASN A 34 -2.24 -14.02 -3.76
N ARG A 35 -2.72 -14.26 -4.98
CA ARG A 35 -1.91 -14.12 -6.20
C ARG A 35 -1.44 -12.69 -6.49
N PHE A 36 -2.12 -11.68 -5.95
CA PHE A 36 -1.79 -10.26 -6.12
C PHE A 36 -1.02 -9.70 -4.93
N LEU A 37 -1.21 -10.28 -3.75
CA LEU A 37 -0.50 -9.86 -2.54
C LEU A 37 0.99 -10.23 -2.58
N ALA A 38 1.82 -9.43 -1.93
CA ALA A 38 3.19 -9.75 -1.61
C ALA A 38 3.27 -11.04 -0.76
N PRO A 39 4.34 -11.85 -0.90
CA PRO A 39 4.42 -13.18 -0.28
C PRO A 39 4.10 -13.21 1.22
N GLU A 40 4.54 -12.21 1.98
CA GLU A 40 4.34 -12.08 3.42
C GLU A 40 2.88 -11.88 3.84
N PHE A 41 2.02 -11.38 2.94
CA PHE A 41 0.59 -11.18 3.20
C PHE A 41 -0.28 -12.32 2.67
N ARG A 42 0.32 -13.36 2.08
CA ARG A 42 -0.46 -14.49 1.57
C ARG A 42 -0.89 -15.43 2.70
N ARG A 43 -2.15 -15.89 2.68
CA ARG A 43 -2.69 -16.86 3.64
C ARG A 43 -3.13 -18.15 2.94
N GLY A 44 -2.59 -19.28 3.39
CA GLY A 44 -2.89 -20.59 2.81
C GLY A 44 -2.33 -20.77 1.39
N ALA A 45 -2.76 -21.84 0.70
CA ALA A 45 -2.17 -22.25 -0.59
C ALA A 45 -2.99 -21.82 -1.83
N SER A 46 -4.27 -21.46 -1.66
CA SER A 46 -5.12 -21.10 -2.80
C SER A 46 -4.80 -19.71 -3.32
N ARG A 47 -4.52 -19.61 -4.62
CA ARG A 47 -4.18 -18.35 -5.31
C ARG A 47 -5.34 -17.35 -5.36
N SER A 48 -6.58 -17.84 -5.36
CA SER A 48 -7.80 -17.02 -5.43
C SER A 48 -8.41 -16.74 -4.06
N ALA A 49 -7.96 -17.42 -3.01
CA ALA A 49 -8.38 -17.09 -1.65
C ALA A 49 -7.81 -15.74 -1.23
N TRP A 50 -8.53 -15.07 -0.32
CA TRP A 50 -8.06 -13.81 0.27
C TRP A 50 -6.92 -14.05 1.25
N GLY A 51 -5.90 -13.20 1.17
CA GLY A 51 -4.82 -13.16 2.16
C GLY A 51 -5.05 -12.09 3.22
N ASP A 52 -3.95 -11.61 3.78
CA ASP A 52 -3.89 -10.45 4.67
C ASP A 52 -3.92 -9.14 3.87
N TRP A 53 -5.04 -8.91 3.20
CA TRP A 53 -5.22 -7.74 2.35
C TRP A 53 -5.15 -6.44 3.15
N LEU A 54 -5.70 -6.41 4.38
CA LEU A 54 -5.68 -5.22 5.23
C LEU A 54 -4.24 -4.85 5.61
N GLY A 55 -3.41 -5.85 5.95
CA GLY A 55 -1.98 -5.63 6.23
C GLY A 55 -1.22 -5.06 5.03
N GLU A 56 -1.45 -5.59 3.81
CA GLU A 56 -0.78 -5.05 2.62
C GLU A 56 -1.29 -3.65 2.25
N PHE A 57 -2.60 -3.42 2.29
CA PHE A 57 -3.18 -2.13 1.95
C PHE A 57 -2.67 -1.05 2.92
N THR A 58 -2.57 -1.39 4.21
CA THR A 58 -1.96 -0.53 5.24
C THR A 58 -0.50 -0.22 4.91
N ARG A 59 0.31 -1.25 4.57
CA ARG A 59 1.71 -1.04 4.18
C ARG A 59 1.87 -0.16 2.94
N ILE A 60 0.93 -0.21 2.00
CA ILE A 60 0.91 0.69 0.84
C ILE A 60 0.56 2.11 1.28
N MET A 61 -0.47 2.29 2.11
CA MET A 61 -0.84 3.61 2.66
C MET A 61 0.31 4.24 3.47
N ASP A 62 1.05 3.44 4.25
CA ASP A 62 2.24 3.87 5.01
C ASP A 62 3.35 4.45 4.13
N THR A 63 3.36 4.18 2.81
CA THR A 63 4.33 4.80 1.89
C THR A 63 4.06 6.28 1.64
N GLY A 64 2.88 6.79 2.01
CA GLY A 64 2.47 8.18 1.81
C GLY A 64 1.82 8.46 0.46
N VAL A 65 1.42 7.43 -0.30
CA VAL A 65 0.72 7.62 -1.58
C VAL A 65 -0.56 8.44 -1.40
N ASP A 66 -0.84 9.31 -2.37
CA ASP A 66 -1.99 10.22 -2.35
C ASP A 66 -3.31 9.50 -2.63
N GLY A 67 -3.25 8.33 -3.27
CA GLY A 67 -4.44 7.52 -3.51
C GLY A 67 -4.16 6.14 -4.08
N VAL A 68 -5.20 5.31 -4.01
CA VAL A 68 -5.16 3.93 -4.50
C VAL A 68 -6.40 3.63 -5.34
N PHE A 69 -6.23 2.80 -6.35
CA PHE A 69 -7.33 2.12 -7.03
C PHE A 69 -7.48 0.72 -6.44
N VAL A 70 -8.72 0.30 -6.18
CA VAL A 70 -9.05 -0.99 -5.57
C VAL A 70 -10.21 -1.64 -6.33
N ASP A 71 -10.10 -2.95 -6.60
CA ASP A 71 -11.16 -3.70 -7.30
C ASP A 71 -12.38 -3.97 -6.40
N HIS A 72 -12.17 -3.92 -5.08
CA HIS A 72 -13.17 -4.09 -4.03
C HIS A 72 -13.32 -2.78 -3.22
N PRO A 73 -14.19 -1.83 -3.65
CA PRO A 73 -14.31 -0.53 -3.00
C PRO A 73 -14.73 -0.58 -1.53
N ASP A 74 -15.49 -1.61 -1.14
CA ASP A 74 -15.88 -1.89 0.24
C ASP A 74 -14.66 -2.17 1.13
N LEU A 75 -13.73 -3.00 0.66
CA LEU A 75 -12.47 -3.27 1.37
C LEU A 75 -11.55 -2.04 1.40
N GLY A 76 -11.55 -1.24 0.33
CA GLY A 76 -10.83 0.04 0.31
C GLY A 76 -11.36 1.02 1.36
N PHE A 77 -12.69 1.09 1.52
CA PHE A 77 -13.32 1.90 2.56
C PHE A 77 -12.97 1.40 3.96
N GLU A 78 -13.02 0.09 4.20
CA GLU A 78 -12.64 -0.53 5.46
C GLU A 78 -11.16 -0.25 5.81
N ALA A 79 -10.24 -0.43 4.86
CA ALA A 79 -8.83 -0.13 5.07
C ALA A 79 -8.59 1.35 5.40
N ARG A 80 -9.24 2.26 4.65
CA ARG A 80 -9.16 3.70 4.92
C ARG A 80 -9.69 4.05 6.32
N ALA A 81 -10.83 3.49 6.71
CA ALA A 81 -11.39 3.70 8.04
C ALA A 81 -10.43 3.18 9.11
N ALA A 82 -9.96 1.93 8.99
CA ALA A 82 -9.02 1.35 9.94
C ALA A 82 -7.72 2.15 10.09
N TYR A 83 -7.18 2.67 8.97
CA TYR A 83 -5.96 3.47 8.96
C TYR A 83 -6.14 4.79 9.72
N PHE A 84 -7.15 5.59 9.38
CA PHE A 84 -7.35 6.92 9.97
C PHE A 84 -8.06 6.90 11.33
N ASP A 85 -8.93 5.92 11.59
CA ASP A 85 -9.60 5.80 12.89
C ASP A 85 -8.62 5.31 13.98
N SER A 86 -7.53 4.62 13.60
CA SER A 86 -6.46 4.26 14.56
C SER A 86 -5.68 5.47 15.09
N GLU A 87 -5.74 6.60 14.40
CA GLU A 87 -5.23 7.91 14.85
C GLU A 87 -6.24 8.70 15.69
N TYR A 88 -7.48 8.20 15.84
CA TYR A 88 -8.59 8.91 16.47
C TYR A 88 -9.08 8.22 17.76
N LEU A 89 -8.21 8.19 18.78
CA LEU A 89 -8.62 8.12 20.18
C LEU A 89 -8.13 9.42 20.87
N PRO A 90 -9.02 10.33 21.30
CA PRO A 90 -8.64 11.46 22.15
C PRO A 90 -8.11 10.99 23.52
#